data_AF-A0A2G3JCV3-F1
#
_entry.id   AF-A0A2G3JCV3-F1
#
_cell.length_a   1.000
_cell.length_b   1.000
_cell.length_c   1.000
_cell.angle_alpha   90.00
_cell.angle_beta   90.00
_cell.angle_gamma   90.00
#
_symmetry.space_group_name_H-M   'P 1'
#
loop_
_entity.id
_entity.type
_entity.pdbx_description
1 polymer ?
#
loop_
_entity_poly.entity_id
_entity_poly.type
_entity_poly.pdbx_seq_one_letter_code
_entity_poly.pdbx_strand_id
1 'polypeptide(L)'
;MSWNRQHSNIEELMVKVLKKHKALSLQEIVDFLGKSEDVPFTGKTPSNSLFSIIYRREKRREDGNVPKLFLKEIVKGRSLYSLNPENKEYK
;
A
#
# COMPACT_ATOMS: atom_id res chain seq x y z
N MET A 1 -5.08 -30.45 1.08
CA MET A 1 -4.96 -29.48 -0.03
C MET A 1 -4.19 -28.26 0.48
N SER A 2 -2.90 -28.16 0.17
CA SER A 2 -2.05 -27.03 0.55
C SER A 2 -2.41 -25.83 -0.34
N TRP A 3 -3.18 -24.88 0.19
CA TRP A 3 -3.47 -23.64 -0.51
C TRP A 3 -2.19 -22.81 -0.55
N ASN A 4 -1.54 -22.85 -1.70
CA ASN A 4 -0.35 -22.09 -2.04
C ASN A 4 -0.68 -20.60 -1.90
N ARG A 5 -0.25 -19.98 -0.79
CA ARG A 5 -0.40 -18.54 -0.53
C ARG A 5 0.55 -17.74 -1.42
N GLN A 6 0.40 -17.83 -2.74
CA GLN A 6 0.92 -16.84 -3.70
C GLN A 6 0.14 -15.52 -3.63
N HIS A 7 -0.47 -15.21 -2.47
CA HIS A 7 -1.05 -13.91 -2.18
C HIS A 7 0.04 -13.05 -1.56
N SER A 8 0.95 -12.54 -2.40
CA SER A 8 1.81 -11.42 -2.00
C SER A 8 0.90 -10.32 -1.43
N ASN A 9 1.06 -10.05 -0.14
CA ASN A 9 0.18 -9.14 0.56
C ASN A 9 0.34 -7.74 -0.05
N ILE A 10 -0.72 -7.15 -0.60
CA ILE A 10 -0.67 -5.83 -1.26
C ILE A 10 -0.01 -4.76 -0.37
N GLU A 11 -0.18 -4.87 0.95
CA GLU A 11 0.54 -4.04 1.91
C GLU A 11 2.06 -4.26 1.89
N GLU A 12 2.52 -5.50 1.89
CA GLU A 12 3.96 -5.80 1.79
C GLU A 12 4.55 -5.29 0.48
N LEU A 13 3.78 -5.40 -0.61
CA LEU A 13 4.17 -4.86 -1.91
C LEU A 13 4.28 -3.32 -1.87
N MET A 14 3.29 -2.64 -1.31
CA MET A 14 3.33 -1.18 -1.12
C MET A 14 4.46 -0.76 -0.18
N VAL A 15 4.71 -1.52 0.90
CA VAL A 15 5.84 -1.30 1.80
C VAL A 15 7.17 -1.45 1.06
N LYS A 16 7.36 -2.49 0.24
CA LYS A 16 8.58 -2.67 -0.56
C LYS A 16 8.82 -1.48 -1.50
N VAL A 17 7.77 -0.97 -2.13
CA VAL A 17 7.86 0.22 -3.00
C VAL A 17 8.23 1.46 -2.18
N LEU A 18 7.54 1.72 -1.07
CA LEU A 18 7.79 2.90 -0.24
C LEU A 18 9.08 2.82 0.60
N LYS A 19 9.64 1.64 0.83
CA LYS A 19 11.00 1.49 1.37
C LYS A 19 12.07 1.98 0.39
N LYS A 20 11.82 1.82 -0.92
CA LYS A 20 12.72 2.31 -1.98
C LYS A 20 12.47 3.78 -2.33
N HIS A 21 11.24 4.27 -2.11
CA HIS A 21 10.81 5.60 -2.50
C HIS A 21 10.14 6.31 -1.31
N LYS A 22 10.66 7.48 -0.88
CA LYS A 22 10.21 8.17 0.34
C LYS A 22 8.70 8.44 0.42
N ALA A 23 8.11 8.95 -0.65
CA ALA A 23 6.68 9.23 -0.72
C ALA A 23 6.21 9.16 -2.18
N LEU A 24 5.10 8.50 -2.44
CA LEU A 24 4.57 8.28 -3.79
C LEU A 24 3.04 8.39 -3.81
N SER A 25 2.49 8.84 -4.92
CA SER A 25 1.06 8.76 -5.19
C SER A 25 0.62 7.31 -5.42
N LEU A 26 -0.68 7.04 -5.25
CA LEU A 26 -1.24 5.70 -5.54
C LEU A 26 -1.00 5.27 -6.97
N GLN A 27 -1.05 6.22 -7.92
CA GLN A 27 -0.79 5.92 -9.32
C GLN A 27 0.66 5.48 -9.50
N GLU A 28 1.63 6.21 -8.95
CA GLU A 28 3.04 5.84 -9.03
C GLU A 28 3.31 4.50 -8.35
N ILE A 29 2.70 4.26 -7.18
CA ILE A 29 2.82 2.96 -6.49
C ILE A 29 2.30 1.85 -7.40
N VAL A 30 1.14 2.01 -8.02
CA VAL A 30 0.60 1.06 -8.99
C VAL A 30 1.53 0.89 -10.19
N ASP A 31 2.13 1.95 -10.70
CA ASP A 31 3.04 1.88 -11.84
C ASP A 31 4.33 1.11 -11.48
N PHE A 32 4.85 1.27 -10.26
CA PHE A 32 5.98 0.48 -9.75
C PHE A 32 5.60 -0.98 -9.50
N LEU A 33 4.38 -1.21 -9.04
CA LEU A 33 3.84 -2.55 -8.82
C LEU A 33 3.57 -3.26 -10.16
N GLY A 34 2.96 -2.62 -11.14
CA GLY A 34 2.70 -3.21 -12.46
C GLY A 34 3.96 -3.58 -13.25
N LYS A 35 5.13 -3.04 -12.87
CA LYS A 35 6.44 -3.44 -13.42
C LYS A 35 7.01 -4.71 -12.77
N SER A 36 6.40 -5.21 -11.69
CA SER A 36 6.73 -6.50 -11.07
C SER A 36 5.70 -7.54 -11.49
N GLU A 37 6.15 -8.71 -11.93
CA GLU A 37 5.30 -9.78 -12.51
C GLU A 37 4.23 -10.34 -11.54
N ASP A 38 4.31 -10.02 -10.24
CA ASP A 38 3.51 -10.61 -9.16
C ASP A 38 2.30 -9.78 -8.68
N VAL A 39 1.81 -8.83 -9.48
CA VAL A 39 0.80 -7.87 -9.00
C VAL A 39 -0.61 -8.24 -9.46
N PRO A 40 -1.56 -8.46 -8.52
CA PRO A 40 -2.90 -8.98 -8.83
C PRO A 40 -3.87 -7.93 -9.41
N PHE A 41 -3.38 -6.76 -9.84
CA PHE A 41 -4.23 -5.68 -10.35
C PHE A 41 -4.49 -5.87 -11.86
N THR A 42 -5.44 -6.74 -12.20
CA THR A 42 -5.87 -7.01 -13.58
C THR A 42 -7.08 -6.18 -14.03
N GLY A 43 -7.57 -5.26 -13.19
CA GLY A 43 -8.77 -4.45 -13.44
C GLY A 43 -8.53 -3.10 -14.13
N LYS A 44 -9.62 -2.44 -14.56
CA LYS A 44 -9.58 -1.13 -15.26
C LYS A 44 -9.11 0.05 -14.40
N THR A 45 -9.14 -0.06 -13.07
CA THR A 45 -8.82 1.04 -12.12
C THR A 45 -7.93 0.57 -10.96
N PRO A 46 -6.70 0.13 -11.23
CA PRO A 46 -5.81 -0.49 -10.25
C PRO A 46 -5.48 0.43 -9.05
N SER A 47 -5.39 1.75 -9.25
CA SER A 47 -5.15 2.75 -8.19
C SER A 47 -6.33 2.89 -7.23
N ASN A 48 -7.56 2.79 -7.72
CA ASN A 48 -8.76 2.80 -6.88
C ASN A 48 -8.91 1.50 -6.09
N SER A 49 -8.54 0.37 -6.69
CA SER A 49 -8.48 -0.92 -5.99
C SER A 49 -7.46 -0.88 -4.87
N LEU A 50 -6.24 -0.38 -5.15
CA LEU A 50 -5.20 -0.19 -4.14
C LEU A 50 -5.70 0.72 -3.02
N PHE A 51 -6.28 1.89 -3.35
CA PHE A 51 -6.86 2.80 -2.36
C PHE A 51 -7.88 2.10 -1.46
N SER A 52 -8.84 1.39 -2.04
CA SER A 52 -9.91 0.75 -1.30
C SER A 52 -9.38 -0.32 -0.33
N ILE A 53 -8.37 -1.07 -0.76
CA ILE A 53 -7.74 -2.12 0.06
C ILE A 53 -6.99 -1.50 1.23
N ILE A 54 -6.14 -0.50 0.96
CA ILE A 54 -5.36 0.19 1.99
C ILE A 54 -6.31 0.91 2.96
N TYR A 55 -7.29 1.65 2.46
CA TYR A 55 -8.27 2.35 3.29
C TYR A 55 -8.99 1.43 4.28
N ARG A 56 -9.48 0.26 3.81
CA ARG A 56 -10.16 -0.72 4.70
C ARG A 56 -9.23 -1.31 5.75
N ARG A 57 -7.94 -1.42 5.46
CA ARG A 57 -6.95 -1.98 6.40
C ARG A 57 -6.50 -0.94 7.42
N GLU A 58 -6.20 0.27 6.95
CA GLU A 58 -5.92 1.42 7.82
C GLU A 58 -7.08 1.72 8.76
N LYS A 59 -8.33 1.66 8.25
CA LYS A 59 -9.51 1.81 9.09
C LYS A 59 -9.59 0.73 10.18
N ARG A 60 -9.33 -0.54 9.85
CA ARG A 60 -9.29 -1.62 10.85
C ARG A 60 -8.19 -1.42 11.90
N ARG A 61 -7.04 -0.84 11.53
CA ARG A 61 -5.97 -0.47 12.48
C ARG A 61 -6.42 0.64 13.41
N GLU A 62 -7.01 1.70 12.84
CA GLU A 62 -7.55 2.83 13.57
C GLU A 62 -8.62 2.39 14.58
N ASP A 63 -9.58 1.56 14.14
CA ASP A 63 -10.62 0.99 15.01
C ASP A 63 -10.03 0.12 16.14
N GLY A 64 -8.83 -0.46 15.93
CA GLY A 64 -8.10 -1.29 16.89
C GLY A 64 -7.05 -0.55 17.73
N ASN A 65 -6.98 0.79 17.67
CA ASN A 65 -5.90 1.60 18.28
C ASN A 65 -4.48 1.18 17.85
N VAL A 66 -4.34 0.57 16.68
CA VAL A 66 -3.05 0.23 16.07
C VAL A 66 -2.60 1.41 15.21
N PRO A 67 -1.33 1.85 15.29
CA PRO A 67 -0.81 2.90 14.43
C PRO A 67 -0.98 2.58 12.95
N LYS A 68 -1.39 3.60 12.18
CA LYS A 68 -1.51 3.50 10.71
C LYS A 68 -0.21 3.03 10.09
N LEU A 69 -0.27 2.18 9.06
CA LEU A 69 0.93 1.68 8.38
C LEU A 69 1.44 2.69 7.36
N PHE A 70 0.52 3.38 6.69
CA PHE A 70 0.83 4.40 5.70
C PHE A 70 0.32 5.77 6.14
N LEU A 71 1.18 6.77 6.01
CA LEU A 71 0.80 8.17 6.15
C LEU A 71 0.32 8.69 4.80
N LYS A 72 -0.71 9.52 4.82
CA LYS A 72 -1.23 10.20 3.63
C LYS A 72 -1.06 11.70 3.82
N GLU A 73 -0.32 12.33 2.92
CA GLU A 73 -0.08 13.77 2.90
C GLU A 73 -0.55 14.38 1.58
N ILE A 74 -0.96 15.65 1.61
CA ILE A 74 -1.35 16.38 0.39
C ILE A 74 -0.24 17.36 0.07
N VAL A 75 0.48 17.12 -1.02
CA VAL A 75 1.57 17.98 -1.50
C VAL A 75 1.20 18.49 -2.89
N LYS A 76 1.12 19.83 -3.05
CA LYS A 76 0.77 20.49 -4.33
C LYS A 76 -0.50 19.91 -4.98
N GLY A 77 -1.53 19.62 -4.16
CA GLY A 77 -2.81 19.06 -4.62
C GLY A 77 -2.80 17.56 -4.92
N ARG A 78 -1.67 16.85 -4.71
CA ARG A 78 -1.56 15.40 -4.91
C ARG A 78 -1.52 14.68 -3.57
N SER A 79 -2.27 13.58 -3.46
CA SER A 79 -2.18 12.68 -2.31
C SER A 79 -0.95 11.78 -2.45
N LEU A 80 0.01 11.94 -1.55
CA LEU A 80 1.20 11.11 -1.44
C LEU A 80 1.09 10.20 -0.23
N TYR A 81 1.62 8.99 -0.38
CA TYR A 81 1.66 7.97 0.65
C TYR A 81 3.12 7.69 1.02
N SER A 82 3.40 7.58 2.31
CA SER A 82 4.71 7.24 2.87
C SER A 82 4.55 6.22 4.00
N LEU A 83 5.65 5.59 4.41
CA LEU A 83 5.64 4.68 5.55
C LEU A 83 5.55 5.45 6.86
N ASN A 84 4.72 4.98 7.79
CA ASN A 84 4.65 5.55 9.12
C ASN A 84 5.86 5.10 9.96
N PRO A 85 6.76 6.01 10.40
CA PRO A 85 7.91 5.65 11.23
C PRO A 85 7.52 5.20 12.65
N GLU A 86 6.32 5.54 13.11
CA GLU A 86 5.80 5.11 14.42
C GLU A 86 5.32 3.66 14.42
N ASN A 87 5.00 3.13 13.23
CA ASN A 87 4.61 1.74 13.10
C ASN A 87 5.86 0.85 13.15
N LYS A 88 6.08 0.22 14.31
CA LYS A 88 7.24 -0.64 14.59
C LYS A 88 7.21 -2.00 13.88
N GLU A 89 6.12 -2.34 13.19
CA GLU A 89 5.90 -3.67 12.59
C GLU A 89 6.83 -3.94 11.40
N TYR A 90 7.60 -2.95 10.92
CA TYR A 90 8.49 -3.08 9.75
C TYR A 90 9.89 -2.48 9.91
N LYS A 91 10.34 -2.24 11.16
CA LYS A 91 11.72 -1.83 11.48
C LYS A 91 12.73 -2.96 11.27
#